data_AF-A0A1S8WVL2-F1
#
_entry.id   AF-A0A1S8WVL2-F1
#
_cell.length_a   1.000
_cell.length_b   1.000
_cell.length_c   1.000
_cell.angle_alpha   90.00
_cell.angle_beta   90.00
_cell.angle_gamma   90.00
#
_symmetry.space_group_name_H-M   'P 1'
#
loop_
_entity.id
_entity.type
_entity.pdbx_description
1 polymer ?
#
loop_
_entity_poly.entity_id
_entity_poly.type
_entity_poly.pdbx_seq_one_letter_code
_entity_poly.pdbx_strand_id
1 'polypeptide(L)'
;MAVQVFHCLAKGTHTETKKIVNPALDVLIPAWVQGPDEQQILASTTRKIMLEDHGIQSCIHILGIIVRHADLYYPIRRQLLPHLILIISRLSTQQLPVEQRRLALDMIDTAARWDHRCRQVLLESGMDDVEYTSSVSASVENLYPEQSSSQIPVPLPEGAPIDKAQRDQLLNLMIRFACQT
;
A
#
# COMPACT_ATOMS: atom_id res chain seq x y z
N MET A 1 -6.85 10.80 -19.40
CA MET A 1 -8.12 11.22 -18.75
C MET A 1 -8.42 10.39 -17.50
N ALA A 2 -8.36 9.06 -17.54
CA ALA A 2 -8.63 8.19 -16.38
C ALA A 2 -7.84 8.57 -15.10
N VAL A 3 -6.55 8.90 -15.23
CA VAL A 3 -5.70 9.35 -14.10
C VAL A 3 -6.28 10.56 -13.36
N GLN A 4 -6.74 11.57 -14.10
CA GLN A 4 -7.27 12.81 -13.51
C GLN A 4 -8.63 12.56 -12.83
N VAL A 5 -9.47 11.72 -13.46
CA VAL A 5 -10.75 11.30 -12.89
C VAL A 5 -10.52 10.52 -11.60
N PHE A 6 -9.62 9.53 -11.61
CA PHE A 6 -9.22 8.78 -10.43
C PHE A 6 -8.70 9.71 -9.33
N HIS A 7 -7.77 10.61 -9.65
CA HIS A 7 -7.20 11.54 -8.68
C HIS A 7 -8.27 12.45 -8.05
N CYS A 8 -9.23 12.94 -8.83
CA CYS A 8 -10.33 13.77 -8.34
C CYS A 8 -11.25 12.97 -7.41
N LEU A 9 -11.66 11.76 -7.83
CA LEU A 9 -12.53 10.89 -7.05
C LEU A 9 -11.86 10.45 -5.74
N ALA A 10 -10.59 10.03 -5.78
CA ALA A 10 -9.85 9.55 -4.64
C ALA A 10 -9.47 10.65 -3.61
N LYS A 11 -9.50 11.93 -4.02
CA LYS A 11 -9.40 13.07 -3.08
C LYS A 11 -10.75 13.54 -2.54
N GLY A 12 -11.87 13.05 -3.09
CA GLY A 12 -13.22 13.42 -2.67
C GLY A 12 -13.66 12.71 -1.39
N THR A 13 -13.28 13.25 -0.23
CA THR A 13 -13.46 12.56 1.07
C THR A 13 -14.83 12.73 1.73
N HIS A 14 -15.71 13.55 1.13
CA HIS A 14 -17.01 13.89 1.70
C HIS A 14 -17.90 12.64 1.84
N THR A 15 -18.45 12.41 3.03
CA THR A 15 -19.24 11.21 3.34
C THR A 15 -20.49 11.08 2.46
N GLU A 16 -21.11 12.19 2.08
CA GLU A 16 -22.32 12.21 1.25
C GLU A 16 -22.06 11.76 -0.20
N THR A 17 -20.84 11.94 -0.71
CA THR A 17 -20.49 11.57 -2.10
C THR A 17 -20.00 10.12 -2.21
N LYS A 18 -19.62 9.46 -1.11
CA LYS A 18 -19.08 8.08 -1.12
C LYS A 18 -20.01 7.06 -1.78
N LYS A 19 -21.34 7.25 -1.70
CA LYS A 19 -22.33 6.38 -2.37
C LYS A 19 -22.25 6.39 -3.89
N ILE A 20 -21.68 7.45 -4.48
CA ILE A 20 -21.52 7.62 -5.93
C ILE A 20 -20.05 7.40 -6.30
N VAL A 21 -19.12 7.93 -5.49
CA VAL A 21 -17.68 7.83 -5.72
C VAL A 21 -17.21 6.38 -5.69
N ASN A 22 -17.63 5.57 -4.70
CA ASN A 22 -17.16 4.19 -4.60
C ASN A 22 -17.60 3.35 -5.83
N PRO A 23 -18.89 3.33 -6.25
CA PRO A 23 -19.27 2.64 -7.48
C PRO A 23 -18.55 3.15 -8.73
N ALA A 24 -18.30 4.46 -8.83
CA ALA A 24 -17.55 5.01 -9.95
C ALA A 24 -16.11 4.50 -9.99
N LEU A 25 -15.43 4.46 -8.83
CA LEU A 25 -14.10 3.88 -8.70
C LEU A 25 -14.10 2.37 -8.96
N ASP A 26 -15.14 1.66 -8.50
CA ASP A 26 -15.28 0.22 -8.68
C ASP A 26 -15.34 -0.20 -10.15
N VAL A 27 -15.89 0.66 -11.01
CA VAL A 27 -15.93 0.46 -12.46
C VAL A 27 -14.68 1.02 -13.12
N LEU A 28 -14.22 2.21 -12.72
CA LEU A 28 -13.10 2.90 -13.34
C LEU A 28 -11.78 2.15 -13.17
N ILE A 29 -11.44 1.75 -11.93
CA ILE A 29 -10.13 1.17 -11.62
C ILE A 29 -9.87 -0.12 -12.41
N PRO A 30 -10.76 -1.14 -12.40
CA PRO A 30 -10.52 -2.32 -13.21
C PRO A 30 -10.53 -2.00 -14.71
N ALA A 31 -11.41 -1.13 -15.21
CA ALA A 31 -11.43 -0.78 -16.64
C ALA A 31 -10.17 -0.04 -17.10
N TRP A 32 -9.56 0.75 -16.22
CA TRP A 32 -8.36 1.51 -16.51
C TRP A 32 -7.08 0.67 -16.34
N VAL A 33 -6.98 -0.12 -15.28
CA VAL A 33 -5.73 -0.79 -14.89
C VAL A 33 -5.68 -2.18 -15.53
N GLN A 34 -5.26 -2.23 -16.79
CA GLN A 34 -5.24 -3.44 -17.61
C GLN A 34 -3.83 -4.06 -17.74
N GLY A 35 -2.77 -3.30 -17.46
CA GLY A 35 -1.40 -3.77 -17.59
C GLY A 35 -0.41 -3.13 -16.60
N PRO A 36 0.88 -3.51 -16.70
CA PRO A 36 1.92 -3.06 -15.80
C PRO A 36 2.13 -1.54 -15.82
N ASP A 37 2.00 -0.89 -16.98
CA ASP A 37 2.20 0.55 -17.12
C ASP A 37 1.11 1.33 -16.37
N GLU A 38 -0.16 0.94 -16.53
CA GLU A 38 -1.26 1.55 -15.79
C GLU A 38 -1.16 1.25 -14.29
N GLN A 39 -0.65 0.08 -13.89
CA GLN A 39 -0.34 -0.22 -12.49
C GLN A 39 0.72 0.72 -11.91
N GLN A 40 1.78 1.05 -12.65
CA GLN A 40 2.78 2.03 -12.18
C GLN A 40 2.18 3.44 -12.05
N ILE A 41 1.28 3.83 -12.97
CA ILE A 41 0.58 5.11 -12.88
C ILE A 41 -0.38 5.11 -11.68
N LEU A 42 -1.09 4.01 -11.42
CA LEU A 42 -1.93 3.84 -10.24
C LEU A 42 -1.10 3.97 -8.96
N ALA A 43 0.07 3.32 -8.91
CA ALA A 43 0.97 3.35 -7.76
C ALA A 43 1.47 4.77 -7.47
N SER A 44 2.00 5.46 -8.49
CA SER A 44 2.52 6.83 -8.33
C SER A 44 1.42 7.82 -7.95
N THR A 45 0.23 7.70 -8.55
CA THR A 45 -0.92 8.57 -8.22
C THR A 45 -1.43 8.30 -6.80
N THR A 46 -1.55 7.04 -6.40
CA THR A 46 -1.94 6.65 -5.05
C THR A 46 -0.96 7.16 -3.99
N ARG A 47 0.35 7.00 -4.23
CA ARG A 47 1.39 7.58 -3.35
C ARG A 47 1.27 9.09 -3.23
N LYS A 48 1.07 9.77 -4.36
CA LYS A 48 0.92 11.22 -4.38
C LYS A 48 -0.24 11.65 -3.48
N ILE A 49 -1.39 10.99 -3.55
CA ILE A 49 -2.55 11.28 -2.70
C ILE A 49 -2.21 11.06 -1.21
N MET A 50 -1.54 9.96 -0.88
CA MET A 50 -1.10 9.66 0.50
C MET A 50 -0.13 10.70 1.08
N LEU A 51 0.70 11.31 0.23
CA LEU A 51 1.70 12.30 0.60
C LEU A 51 1.14 13.72 0.67
N GLU A 52 0.17 14.07 -0.19
CA GLU A 52 -0.41 15.41 -0.23
C GLU A 52 -1.43 15.68 0.88
N ASP A 53 -2.19 14.65 1.28
CA ASP A 53 -3.27 14.80 2.24
C ASP A 53 -3.14 13.80 3.39
N HIS A 54 -3.19 14.35 4.60
CA HIS A 54 -3.01 13.63 5.85
C HIS A 54 -4.26 13.68 6.74
N GLY A 55 -5.35 14.27 6.24
CA GLY A 55 -6.63 14.27 6.92
C GLY A 55 -7.13 12.85 7.19
N ILE A 56 -7.71 12.62 8.36
CA ILE A 56 -8.21 11.30 8.79
C ILE A 56 -9.18 10.74 7.73
N GLN A 57 -10.10 11.55 7.22
CA GLN A 57 -11.06 11.09 6.20
C GLN A 57 -10.39 10.72 4.88
N SER A 58 -9.34 11.44 4.48
CA SER A 58 -8.53 11.15 3.29
C SER A 58 -7.78 9.84 3.43
N CYS A 59 -7.20 9.61 4.60
CA CYS A 59 -6.55 8.35 4.95
C CYS A 59 -7.53 7.18 4.89
N ILE A 60 -8.66 7.30 5.59
CA ILE A 60 -9.70 6.27 5.60
C ILE A 60 -10.19 6.00 4.17
N HIS A 61 -10.39 7.03 3.36
CA HIS A 61 -10.85 6.85 2.00
C HIS A 61 -9.84 6.10 1.13
N ILE A 62 -8.55 6.47 1.16
CA ILE A 62 -7.54 5.80 0.34
C ILE A 62 -7.28 4.35 0.79
N LEU A 63 -7.31 4.06 2.10
CA LEU A 63 -7.24 2.68 2.59
C LEU A 63 -8.43 1.87 2.06
N GLY A 64 -9.63 2.45 2.07
CA GLY A 64 -10.84 1.83 1.52
C GLY A 64 -10.70 1.46 0.04
N ILE A 65 -10.18 2.37 -0.78
CA ILE A 65 -9.94 2.11 -2.21
C ILE A 65 -8.98 0.92 -2.39
N ILE A 66 -7.90 0.88 -1.63
CA ILE A 66 -6.88 -0.17 -1.74
C ILE A 66 -7.43 -1.53 -1.30
N VAL A 67 -8.14 -1.59 -0.17
CA VAL A 67 -8.76 -2.84 0.31
C VAL A 67 -9.76 -3.38 -0.70
N ARG A 68 -10.58 -2.53 -1.32
CA ARG A 68 -11.57 -2.94 -2.34
C ARG A 68 -10.96 -3.50 -3.62
N HIS A 69 -9.77 -3.01 -3.99
CA HIS A 69 -9.07 -3.40 -5.22
C HIS A 69 -7.74 -4.11 -4.92
N ALA A 70 -7.69 -4.88 -3.84
CA ALA A 70 -6.47 -5.44 -3.29
C ALA A 70 -5.63 -6.24 -4.29
N ASP A 71 -6.28 -6.95 -5.22
CA ASP A 71 -5.60 -7.74 -6.26
C ASP A 71 -4.89 -6.86 -7.29
N LEU A 72 -5.49 -5.74 -7.70
CA LEU A 72 -4.86 -4.79 -8.63
C LEU A 72 -3.70 -4.03 -7.96
N TYR A 73 -3.77 -3.84 -6.64
CA TYR A 73 -2.71 -3.24 -5.86
C TYR A 73 -1.60 -4.22 -5.47
N TYR A 74 -1.83 -5.53 -5.54
CA TYR A 74 -0.86 -6.54 -5.13
C TYR A 74 0.48 -6.42 -5.86
N PRO A 75 0.58 -6.28 -7.20
CA PRO A 75 1.86 -6.18 -7.89
C PRO A 75 2.69 -4.94 -7.48
N ILE A 76 2.02 -3.87 -7.08
CA ILE A 76 2.64 -2.58 -6.70
C ILE A 76 2.76 -2.39 -5.18
N ARG A 77 2.37 -3.40 -4.38
CA ARG A 77 2.30 -3.35 -2.91
C ARG A 77 3.55 -2.79 -2.24
N ARG A 78 4.74 -3.19 -2.70
CA ARG A 78 6.02 -2.80 -2.08
C ARG A 78 6.24 -1.29 -2.14
N GLN A 79 5.74 -0.64 -3.18
CA GLN A 79 5.84 0.81 -3.34
C GLN A 79 4.88 1.56 -2.41
N LEU A 80 3.81 0.91 -1.94
CA LEU A 80 2.76 1.53 -1.13
C LEU A 80 2.90 1.21 0.36
N LEU A 81 3.43 0.04 0.72
CA LEU A 81 3.56 -0.45 2.09
C LEU A 81 4.20 0.55 3.08
N PRO A 82 5.32 1.24 2.75
CA PRO A 82 5.88 2.24 3.65
C PRO A 82 4.88 3.34 4.02
N HIS A 83 4.12 3.83 3.03
CA HIS A 83 3.13 4.88 3.22
C HIS A 83 1.89 4.36 3.94
N LEU A 84 1.46 3.13 3.65
CA LEU A 84 0.35 2.47 4.33
C LEU A 84 0.64 2.30 5.83
N ILE A 85 1.84 1.81 6.18
CA ILE A 85 2.26 1.66 7.57
C ILE A 85 2.25 3.02 8.28
N LEU A 86 2.75 4.07 7.64
CA LEU A 86 2.73 5.42 8.21
C LEU A 86 1.30 5.91 8.47
N ILE A 87 0.40 5.73 7.51
CA ILE A 87 -1.00 6.12 7.64
C ILE A 87 -1.68 5.34 8.77
N ILE A 88 -1.53 4.01 8.80
CA ILE A 88 -2.15 3.15 9.80
C ILE A 88 -1.59 3.46 11.19
N SER A 89 -0.28 3.71 11.30
CA SER A 89 0.36 4.13 12.54
C SER A 89 -0.24 5.43 13.07
N ARG A 90 -0.39 6.43 12.21
CA ARG A 90 -1.06 7.68 12.58
C ARG A 90 -2.51 7.45 13.00
N LEU A 91 -3.27 6.66 12.25
CA LEU A 91 -4.66 6.33 12.58
C LEU A 91 -4.77 5.61 13.93
N SER A 92 -3.79 4.77 14.26
CA SER A 92 -3.71 4.06 15.54
C SER A 92 -3.45 4.96 16.74
N THR A 93 -3.12 6.24 16.58
CA THR A 93 -3.01 7.18 17.71
C THR A 93 -4.27 8.01 17.92
N GLN A 94 -5.25 7.89 17.02
CA GLN A 94 -6.48 8.66 17.03
C GLN A 94 -7.64 7.83 17.62
N GLN A 95 -8.60 8.50 18.27
CA GLN A 95 -9.87 7.87 18.64
C GLN A 95 -10.79 7.84 17.43
N LEU A 96 -10.81 6.70 16.73
CA LEU A 96 -11.61 6.51 15.52
C LEU A 96 -12.93 5.79 15.81
N PRO A 97 -14.02 6.14 15.09
CA PRO A 97 -15.23 5.32 15.05
C PRO A 97 -14.92 3.86 14.72
N VAL A 98 -15.74 2.93 15.24
CA VAL A 98 -15.55 1.48 15.08
C VAL A 98 -15.35 1.08 13.61
N GLU A 99 -16.15 1.62 12.69
CA GLU A 99 -16.03 1.31 11.26
C GLU A 99 -14.69 1.75 10.64
N GLN A 100 -14.14 2.88 11.09
CA GLN A 100 -12.84 3.37 10.60
C GLN A 100 -11.68 2.54 11.18
N ARG A 101 -11.80 2.09 12.44
CA ARG A 101 -10.86 1.14 13.04
C ARG A 101 -10.89 -0.20 12.31
N ARG A 102 -12.09 -0.71 12.01
CA ARG A 102 -12.27 -1.94 11.23
C ARG A 102 -11.60 -1.84 9.87
N LEU A 103 -11.76 -0.72 9.15
CA LEU A 103 -11.10 -0.55 7.87
C LEU A 103 -9.55 -0.53 7.98
N ALA A 104 -9.00 0.07 9.04
CA ALA A 104 -7.57 0.03 9.27
C ALA A 104 -7.08 -1.42 9.50
N LEU A 105 -7.85 -2.23 10.24
CA LEU A 105 -7.58 -3.66 10.42
C LEU A 105 -7.71 -4.43 9.10
N ASP A 106 -8.74 -4.18 8.30
CA ASP A 106 -8.93 -4.80 6.99
C ASP A 106 -7.74 -4.52 6.05
N MET A 107 -7.12 -3.34 6.16
CA MET A 107 -5.90 -3.01 5.44
C MET A 107 -4.67 -3.77 5.97
N ILE A 108 -4.51 -3.90 7.29
CA ILE A 108 -3.43 -4.72 7.87
C ILE A 108 -3.56 -6.18 7.42
N ASP A 109 -4.77 -6.72 7.48
CA ASP A 109 -5.11 -8.06 7.03
C ASP A 109 -4.88 -8.25 5.52
N THR A 110 -5.21 -7.25 4.70
CA THR A 110 -4.87 -7.24 3.28
C THR A 110 -3.36 -7.28 3.04
N ALA A 111 -2.57 -6.52 3.80
CA ALA A 111 -1.11 -6.58 3.72
C ALA A 111 -0.56 -7.95 4.15
N ALA A 112 -1.16 -8.59 5.16
CA ALA A 112 -0.80 -9.94 5.60
C ALA A 112 -1.15 -11.00 4.53
N ARG A 113 -2.29 -10.88 3.84
CA ARG A 113 -2.65 -11.73 2.70
C ARG A 113 -1.64 -11.59 1.55
N TRP A 114 -1.23 -10.37 1.24
CA TRP A 114 -0.20 -10.14 0.23
C TRP A 114 1.12 -10.82 0.61
N ASP A 115 1.54 -10.69 1.87
CA ASP A 115 2.74 -11.35 2.40
C ASP A 115 2.66 -12.89 2.30
N HIS A 116 1.50 -13.46 2.66
CA HIS A 116 1.24 -14.88 2.56
C HIS A 116 1.29 -15.38 1.11
N ARG A 117 0.65 -14.65 0.18
CA ARG A 117 0.69 -14.94 -1.26
C ARG A 117 2.12 -14.94 -1.81
N CYS A 118 2.98 -14.01 -1.37
CA CYS A 118 4.39 -13.98 -1.76
C CYS A 118 5.10 -15.28 -1.36
N ARG A 119 4.90 -15.71 -0.10
CA ARG A 119 5.52 -16.95 0.41
C ARG A 119 5.05 -18.18 -0.34
N GLN A 120 3.76 -18.28 -0.65
CA GLN A 120 3.23 -19.41 -1.43
C GLN A 120 3.89 -19.50 -2.80
N VAL A 121 3.98 -18.37 -3.53
CA VAL A 121 4.64 -18.33 -4.84
C VAL A 121 6.12 -18.74 -4.75
N LEU A 122 6.82 -18.34 -3.68
CA LEU A 122 8.22 -18.74 -3.47
C LEU A 122 8.36 -20.24 -3.20
N LEU A 123 7.49 -20.82 -2.36
CA LEU A 123 7.48 -22.26 -2.07
C LEU A 123 7.16 -23.09 -3.30
N GLU A 124 6.17 -22.69 -4.09
CA GLU A 124 5.79 -23.35 -5.35
C GLU A 124 6.89 -23.26 -6.42
N SER A 125 7.71 -22.19 -6.38
CA SER A 125 8.85 -22.03 -7.29
C SER A 125 10.07 -22.91 -6.96
N GLY A 126 10.03 -23.72 -5.90
CA GLY A 126 11.09 -24.66 -5.54
C GLY A 126 12.38 -24.02 -5.05
N MET A 127 12.31 -22.79 -4.55
CA MET A 127 13.46 -22.08 -3.98
C MET A 127 13.53 -22.36 -2.48
N ASP A 128 14.03 -23.55 -2.14
CA ASP A 128 14.23 -24.00 -0.75
C ASP A 128 15.18 -23.06 0.03
N ASP A 129 14.81 -22.83 1.29
CA ASP A 129 15.50 -22.14 2.38
C ASP A 129 16.91 -21.58 2.08
N VAL A 130 16.98 -20.29 1.73
CA VAL A 130 18.11 -19.46 2.18
C VAL A 130 17.65 -18.74 3.43
N GLU A 131 18.15 -19.22 4.56
CA GLU A 131 18.15 -18.57 5.86
C GLU A 131 18.47 -17.07 5.70
N TYR A 132 17.43 -16.24 5.61
CA TYR A 132 17.57 -14.79 5.44
C TYR A 132 17.93 -14.18 6.80
N THR A 133 19.20 -14.33 7.16
CA THR A 133 19.79 -13.61 8.27
C THR A 133 19.82 -12.12 7.90
N SER A 134 19.08 -11.36 8.69
CA SER A 134 19.14 -9.90 8.73
C SER A 134 20.52 -9.48 9.22
N SER A 135 21.41 -9.11 8.31
CA SER A 135 22.59 -8.30 8.67
C SER A 135 23.15 -7.56 7.46
N VAL A 136 22.72 -6.31 7.26
CA VAL A 136 23.69 -5.21 7.06
C VAL A 136 23.12 -3.96 7.73
N SER A 137 23.51 -3.76 8.98
CA SER A 137 23.53 -2.44 9.62
C SER A 137 24.86 -1.76 9.31
N ALA A 138 24.74 -0.62 8.63
CA ALA A 138 25.57 0.60 8.70
C ALA A 138 27.07 0.59 8.36
N SER A 139 27.46 1.71 7.72
CA SER A 139 28.80 2.28 7.48
C SER A 139 29.48 1.73 6.20
N VAL A 140 29.92 2.52 5.22
CA VAL A 140 30.60 3.82 5.24
C VAL A 140 30.49 4.50 3.86
N GLU A 141 30.61 5.83 3.89
CA GLU A 141 30.96 6.76 2.80
C GLU A 141 31.27 6.18 1.41
N ASN A 142 30.59 6.71 0.38
CA ASN A 142 31.30 7.23 -0.78
C ASN A 142 30.50 8.27 -1.58
N LEU A 143 31.20 9.39 -1.78
CA LEU A 143 31.07 10.52 -2.68
C LEU A 143 30.08 10.43 -3.86
N TYR A 144 29.26 11.49 -4.01
CA TYR A 144 28.71 11.91 -5.31
C TYR A 144 29.84 12.30 -6.27
N PRO A 145 29.67 12.07 -7.59
CA PRO A 145 29.09 13.13 -8.41
C PRO A 145 27.92 12.68 -9.30
N GLU A 146 27.18 13.69 -9.74
CA GLU A 146 25.93 13.69 -10.49
C GLU A 146 25.88 12.78 -11.73
N GLN A 147 24.68 12.27 -12.07
CA GLN A 147 24.01 12.57 -13.34
C GLN A 147 22.64 11.90 -13.47
N SER A 148 21.69 12.70 -13.95
CA SER A 148 20.32 12.34 -14.32
C SER A 148 20.26 11.10 -15.21
N SER A 149 19.50 10.10 -14.78
CA SER A 149 18.86 9.15 -15.68
C SER A 149 17.59 8.62 -15.03
N SER A 150 16.48 8.86 -15.72
CA SER A 150 15.17 8.29 -15.46
C SER A 150 15.26 6.77 -15.56
N GLN A 151 15.64 6.11 -14.48
CA GLN A 151 15.51 4.66 -14.37
C GLN A 151 14.09 4.35 -13.94
N ILE A 152 13.29 3.92 -14.92
CA ILE A 152 12.05 3.20 -14.68
C ILE A 152 12.44 1.99 -13.81
N PRO A 153 11.90 1.81 -12.60
CA PRO A 153 12.21 0.64 -11.80
C PRO A 153 11.80 -0.60 -12.58
N VAL A 154 12.76 -1.48 -12.87
CA VAL A 154 12.55 -2.80 -13.45
C VAL A 154 11.42 -3.49 -12.66
N PRO A 155 10.40 -4.08 -13.32
CA PRO A 155 9.38 -4.83 -12.61
C PRO A 155 10.04 -5.99 -11.86
N LEU A 156 10.18 -5.83 -10.55
CA LEU A 156 10.61 -6.92 -9.66
C LEU A 156 9.56 -8.04 -9.75
N PRO A 157 9.98 -9.31 -9.66
CA PRO A 157 9.09 -10.45 -9.81
C PRO A 157 7.93 -10.34 -8.81
N GLU A 158 6.74 -10.74 -9.27
CA GLU A 158 5.47 -10.63 -8.56
C GLU A 158 5.48 -11.29 -7.17
N GLY A 159 6.45 -12.18 -6.90
CA GLY A 159 6.70 -12.87 -5.63
C GLY A 159 7.73 -12.22 -4.69
N ALA A 160 8.23 -11.01 -4.96
CA ALA A 160 9.23 -10.42 -4.06
C ALA A 160 8.68 -10.23 -2.63
N PRO A 161 9.39 -10.72 -1.60
CA PRO A 161 8.88 -10.76 -0.22
C PRO A 161 8.76 -9.36 0.38
N ILE A 162 7.84 -9.22 1.34
CA ILE A 162 7.73 -8.01 2.17
C ILE A 162 8.86 -8.01 3.19
N ASP A 163 9.49 -6.85 3.36
CA ASP A 163 10.62 -6.67 4.27
C ASP A 163 10.24 -7.05 5.71
N LYS A 164 11.16 -7.68 6.43
CA LYS A 164 10.91 -8.16 7.79
C LYS A 164 10.51 -7.01 8.73
N ALA A 165 11.14 -5.85 8.63
CA ALA A 165 10.81 -4.70 9.47
C ALA A 165 9.39 -4.19 9.20
N GLN A 166 8.93 -4.22 7.94
CA GLN A 166 7.56 -3.86 7.59
C GLN A 166 6.53 -4.83 8.18
N ARG A 167 6.84 -6.14 8.18
CA ARG A 167 5.98 -7.16 8.81
C ARG A 167 5.86 -6.94 10.31
N ASP A 168 6.98 -6.72 10.99
CA ASP A 168 7.00 -6.47 12.43
C ASP A 168 6.23 -5.19 12.78
N GLN A 169 6.34 -4.13 11.96
CA GLN A 169 5.54 -2.91 12.13
C GLN A 169 4.03 -3.17 12.00
N LEU A 170 3.60 -3.90 10.97
CA LEU A 170 2.18 -4.24 10.78
C LEU A 170 1.62 -5.08 11.95
N LEU A 171 2.39 -6.03 12.46
CA LEU A 171 2.01 -6.83 13.64
C LEU A 171 1.83 -5.97 14.89
N ASN A 172 2.79 -5.07 15.16
CA ASN A 172 2.70 -4.15 16.29
C ASN A 172 1.48 -3.23 16.19
N LEU A 173 1.14 -2.76 14.98
CA LEU A 173 -0.05 -1.95 14.74
C LEU A 173 -1.33 -2.73 14.99
N MET A 174 -1.40 -3.99 14.53
CA MET A 174 -2.54 -4.88 14.78
C MET A 174 -2.79 -5.05 16.28
N ILE A 175 -1.74 -5.35 17.05
CA ILE A 175 -1.81 -5.49 18.52
C ILE A 175 -2.32 -4.19 19.14
N ARG A 176 -1.81 -3.04 18.70
CA ARG A 176 -2.23 -1.74 19.22
C ARG A 176 -3.72 -1.49 19.02
N PHE A 177 -4.27 -1.79 17.84
CA PHE A 177 -5.69 -1.66 17.58
C PHE A 177 -6.54 -2.65 18.39
N ALA A 178 -6.03 -3.87 18.63
CA ALA A 178 -6.71 -4.87 19.47
C ALA A 178 -6.74 -4.47 20.96
N CYS A 179 -5.72 -3.74 21.44
CA CYS A 179 -5.61 -3.29 22.82
C CYS A 179 -6.25 -1.91 23.09
N GLN A 180 -6.75 -1.22 22.06
CA GLN A 180 -7.47 0.04 22.22
C GLN A 180 -8.95 -0.22 22.53
N THR A 181 -9.25 -0.27 23.83
CA THR A 181 -10.61 -0.19 24.39
C THR A 181 -11.20 1.20 24.23
#